data_AF-A0A379TGN2-F1
#
_entry.id   AF-A0A379TGN2-F1
#
_cell.length_a   1.000
_cell.length_b   1.000
_cell.length_c   1.000
_cell.angle_alpha   90.00
_cell.angle_beta   90.00
_cell.angle_gamma   90.00
#
_symmetry.space_group_name_H-M   'P 1'
#
loop_
_entity.id
_entity.type
_entity.pdbx_description
1 polymer ?
#
loop_
_entity_poly.entity_id
_entity_poly.type
_entity_poly.pdbx_seq_one_letter_code
_entity_poly.pdbx_strand_id
1 'polypeptide(L)'
;MEKELAFQRAYNQAWKQLYPTLTPIRSIVQPRLALFVSEKCPACETLARELINDDRPLDIWLINSRNDDASLQRWAQRQHIDMRKVERGQITLNHDNGRWQRLGGGKLPLLLEQQGEQWHPVSAP
;
A
#
# COMPACT_ATOMS: atom_id res chain seq x y z
N MET A 1 21.07 8.58 -2.10
CA MET A 1 20.86 7.45 -3.02
C MET A 1 22.12 6.69 -3.39
N GLU A 2 23.24 7.36 -3.72
CA GLU A 2 24.46 6.65 -4.18
C GLU A 2 25.09 5.68 -3.15
N LYS A 3 25.07 6.03 -1.86
CA LYS A 3 25.62 5.16 -0.80
C LYS A 3 24.85 3.85 -0.63
N GLU A 4 23.52 3.89 -0.75
CA GLU A 4 22.66 2.71 -0.68
C GLU A 4 22.90 1.79 -1.87
N LEU A 5 23.01 2.37 -3.07
CA LEU A 5 23.28 1.60 -4.29
C LEU A 5 24.69 1.00 -4.29
N ALA A 6 25.68 1.72 -3.75
CA ALA A 6 27.04 1.23 -3.58
C ALA A 6 27.09 0.07 -2.56
N PHE A 7 26.36 0.20 -1.46
CA PHE A 7 26.23 -0.86 -0.44
C PHE A 7 25.61 -2.13 -1.02
N GLN A 8 24.49 -2.01 -1.73
CA GLN A 8 23.84 -3.16 -2.37
C GLN A 8 24.75 -3.84 -3.40
N ARG A 9 25.53 -3.06 -4.16
CA ARG A 9 26.50 -3.61 -5.13
C ARG A 9 27.61 -4.40 -4.43
N ALA A 10 28.21 -3.85 -3.38
CA ALA A 10 29.25 -4.53 -2.62
C ALA A 10 28.73 -5.79 -1.93
N TYR A 11 27.53 -5.71 -1.33
CA TYR A 11 26.85 -6.85 -0.72
C TYR A 11 26.58 -7.97 -1.74
N ASN A 12 26.03 -7.63 -2.90
CA ASN A 12 25.75 -8.60 -3.96
C ASN A 12 27.03 -9.24 -4.53
N GLN A 13 28.12 -8.49 -4.64
CA GLN A 13 29.41 -9.01 -5.07
C GLN A 13 29.98 -10.00 -4.04
N ALA A 14 29.97 -9.64 -2.76
CA ALA A 14 30.44 -10.50 -1.67
C ALA A 14 29.60 -11.78 -1.57
N TRP A 15 28.27 -11.68 -1.69
CA TRP A 15 27.38 -12.85 -1.65
C TRP A 15 27.66 -13.83 -2.79
N LYS A 16 27.87 -13.33 -4.02
CA LYS A 16 28.23 -14.17 -5.17
C LYS A 16 29.55 -14.91 -4.99
N GLN A 17 30.52 -14.30 -4.31
CA GLN A 17 31.81 -14.93 -4.01
C GLN A 17 31.67 -16.02 -2.93
N LEU A 18 30.87 -15.76 -1.88
CA LEU A 18 30.74 -16.66 -0.73
C LEU A 18 29.75 -17.81 -0.96
N TYR A 19 28.70 -17.59 -1.76
CA TYR A 19 27.60 -18.53 -1.97
C TYR A 19 27.23 -18.70 -3.45
N PRO A 20 28.16 -19.17 -4.31
CA PRO A 20 27.98 -19.18 -5.76
C PRO A 20 26.85 -20.13 -6.26
N THR A 21 26.42 -21.09 -5.45
CA THR A 21 25.38 -22.07 -5.79
C THR A 21 24.02 -21.77 -5.17
N LEU A 22 23.92 -20.76 -4.30
CA LEU A 22 22.67 -20.36 -3.68
C LEU A 22 22.04 -19.21 -4.46
N THR A 23 20.82 -19.42 -4.96
CA THR A 23 20.01 -18.33 -5.50
C THR A 23 19.63 -17.42 -4.33
N PRO A 24 20.02 -16.12 -4.35
CA PRO A 24 19.56 -15.19 -3.34
C PRO A 24 18.04 -15.18 -3.34
N ILE A 25 17.41 -15.32 -2.17
CA ILE A 25 15.98 -15.07 -2.03
C ILE A 25 15.80 -13.58 -2.32
N ARG A 26 15.44 -13.25 -3.56
CA ARG A 26 14.90 -11.93 -3.85
C ARG A 26 13.57 -11.89 -3.11
N SER A 27 13.46 -11.00 -2.12
CA SER A 27 12.14 -10.56 -1.69
C SER A 27 11.46 -10.03 -2.95
N ILE A 28 10.50 -10.78 -3.50
CA ILE A 28 9.56 -10.25 -4.46
C ILE A 28 8.74 -9.27 -3.63
N VAL A 29 9.23 -8.03 -3.51
CA VAL A 29 8.46 -6.96 -2.89
C VAL A 29 7.34 -6.70 -3.87
N GLN A 30 6.17 -7.28 -3.59
CA GLN A 30 4.99 -6.97 -4.36
C GLN A 30 4.76 -5.46 -4.26
N PRO A 31 4.52 -4.79 -5.39
CA PRO A 31 4.32 -3.35 -5.37
C PRO A 31 3.14 -3.03 -4.46
N ARG A 32 3.32 -2.05 -3.56
CA ARG A 32 2.31 -1.67 -2.59
C ARG A 32 1.19 -0.91 -3.29
N LEU A 33 -0.05 -1.19 -2.90
CA LEU A 33 -1.22 -0.49 -3.38
C LEU A 33 -1.60 0.65 -2.44
N ALA A 34 -2.12 1.75 -2.97
CA ALA A 34 -2.75 2.81 -2.19
C ALA A 34 -4.18 3.04 -2.70
N LEU A 35 -5.15 2.83 -1.82
CA LEU A 35 -6.56 2.97 -2.11
C LEU A 35 -7.13 4.19 -1.38
N PHE A 36 -7.64 5.16 -2.14
CA PHE A 36 -8.37 6.30 -1.60
C PHE A 36 -9.87 6.01 -1.64
N VAL A 37 -10.53 6.20 -0.50
CA VAL A 37 -11.94 5.86 -0.29
C VAL A 37 -12.66 6.96 0.48
N SER A 38 -13.98 7.01 0.38
CA SER A 38 -14.83 7.78 1.30
C SER A 38 -15.79 6.85 2.02
N GLU A 39 -16.32 7.27 3.18
CA GLU A 39 -17.23 6.45 3.97
C GLU A 39 -18.57 6.14 3.28
N LYS A 40 -19.02 7.01 2.37
CA LYS A 40 -20.31 6.90 1.68
C LYS A 40 -20.10 6.60 0.19
N CYS A 41 -19.42 5.49 -0.08
CA CYS A 41 -19.03 5.10 -1.43
C CYS A 41 -19.13 3.59 -1.61
N PRO A 42 -20.26 3.06 -2.12
CA PRO A 42 -20.43 1.62 -2.30
C PRO A 42 -19.36 0.98 -3.21
N ALA A 43 -18.95 1.67 -4.28
CA ALA A 43 -17.86 1.22 -5.14
C ALA A 43 -16.52 1.09 -4.39
N CYS A 44 -16.28 1.96 -3.41
CA CYS A 44 -15.10 1.89 -2.56
C CYS A 44 -15.15 0.68 -1.64
N GLU A 45 -16.33 0.35 -1.08
CA GLU A 45 -16.50 -0.82 -0.23
C GLU A 45 -16.30 -2.13 -1.00
N THR A 46 -16.81 -2.22 -2.23
CA THR A 46 -16.60 -3.39 -3.11
C THR A 46 -15.12 -3.59 -3.39
N LEU A 47 -14.43 -2.56 -3.90
CA LEU A 47 -13.01 -2.66 -4.24
C LEU A 47 -12.13 -2.89 -3.01
N ALA A 48 -12.43 -2.24 -1.88
CA ALA A 48 -11.68 -2.47 -0.64
C ALA A 48 -11.75 -3.94 -0.22
N ARG A 49 -12.94 -4.56 -0.29
CA ARG A 49 -13.12 -5.97 0.07
C ARG A 49 -12.31 -6.91 -0.82
N GLU A 50 -12.24 -6.64 -2.13
CA GLU A 50 -11.41 -7.41 -3.06
C GLU A 50 -9.93 -7.30 -2.67
N LEU A 51 -9.42 -6.08 -2.50
CA LEU A 51 -8.00 -5.83 -2.22
C LEU A 51 -7.56 -6.29 -0.82
N ILE A 52 -8.44 -6.22 0.18
CA ILE A 52 -8.16 -6.75 1.53
C ILE A 52 -7.91 -8.27 1.48
N ASN A 53 -8.50 -8.97 0.51
CA ASN A 53 -8.38 -10.42 0.33
C ASN A 53 -7.26 -10.84 -0.63
N ASP A 54 -6.71 -9.92 -1.44
CA ASP A 54 -5.64 -10.17 -2.43
C ASP A 54 -4.23 -10.37 -1.81
N ASP A 55 -4.13 -10.29 -0.48
CA ASP A 55 -2.91 -10.40 0.32
C ASP A 55 -1.72 -9.49 -0.05
N ARG A 56 -1.88 -8.62 -1.05
CA ARG A 56 -0.94 -7.56 -1.39
C ARG A 56 -0.82 -6.53 -0.27
N PRO A 57 0.36 -5.90 -0.10
CA PRO A 57 0.49 -4.77 0.80
C PRO A 57 -0.39 -3.60 0.32
N LEU A 58 -1.19 -3.03 1.22
CA LEU A 58 -2.24 -2.07 0.91
C LEU A 58 -2.25 -0.90 1.92
N ASP A 59 -2.19 0.32 1.43
CA ASP A 59 -2.45 1.54 2.20
C ASP A 59 -3.84 2.05 1.89
N ILE A 60 -4.69 2.15 2.91
CA ILE A 60 -6.04 2.69 2.75
C ILE A 60 -6.05 4.11 3.30
N TRP A 61 -6.51 5.06 2.48
CA TRP A 61 -6.60 6.48 2.79
C TRP A 61 -8.07 6.91 2.82
N LEU A 62 -8.60 7.19 4.01
CA LEU A 62 -9.97 7.68 4.16
C LEU A 62 -10.02 9.19 3.92
N ILE A 63 -10.65 9.57 2.82
CA ILE A 63 -10.75 10.97 2.41
C ILE A 63 -11.78 11.73 3.23
N ASN A 64 -11.52 13.03 3.45
CA ASN A 64 -12.42 13.92 4.19
C ASN A 64 -12.81 13.39 5.58
N SER A 65 -11.95 12.57 6.17
CA SER A 65 -12.13 12.00 7.51
C SER A 65 -12.00 13.03 8.62
N ARG A 66 -11.54 14.26 8.31
CA ARG A 66 -11.32 15.35 9.28
C ARG A 66 -10.44 14.95 10.46
N ASN A 67 -9.53 14.01 10.24
CA ASN A 67 -8.68 13.42 11.27
C ASN A 67 -9.48 12.81 12.44
N ASP A 68 -10.71 12.33 12.17
CA ASP A 68 -11.54 11.59 13.12
C ASP A 68 -11.18 10.10 13.09
N ASP A 69 -10.36 9.68 14.06
CA ASP A 69 -9.96 8.29 14.25
C ASP A 69 -11.17 7.35 14.41
N ALA A 70 -12.25 7.83 15.02
CA ALA A 70 -13.45 7.00 15.21
C ALA A 70 -14.12 6.70 13.85
N SER A 71 -14.07 7.64 12.90
CA SER A 71 -14.52 7.40 11.52
C SER A 71 -13.67 6.37 10.80
N LEU A 72 -12.35 6.44 10.95
CA LEU A 72 -11.41 5.48 10.37
C LEU A 72 -11.62 4.07 10.96
N GLN A 73 -11.78 3.97 12.29
CA GLN A 73 -12.07 2.72 13.00
C GLN A 73 -13.43 2.12 12.57
N ARG A 74 -14.50 2.93 12.53
CA ARG A 74 -15.82 2.47 12.06
C ARG A 74 -15.76 1.95 10.63
N TRP A 75 -15.05 2.64 9.74
CA TRP A 75 -14.90 2.20 8.36
C TRP A 75 -14.14 0.87 8.28
N ALA A 76 -13.03 0.73 9.00
CA ALA A 76 -12.26 -0.52 9.05
C ALA A 76 -13.07 -1.70 9.59
N GLN A 77 -13.88 -1.48 10.63
CA GLN A 77 -14.79 -2.49 11.18
C GLN A 77 -15.83 -2.94 10.15
N ARG A 78 -16.45 -2.00 9.41
CA ARG A 78 -17.41 -2.34 8.34
C ARG A 78 -16.77 -3.14 7.20
N GLN A 79 -15.49 -2.93 6.92
CA GLN A 79 -14.74 -3.69 5.91
C GLN A 79 -14.18 -5.02 6.44
N HIS A 80 -14.41 -5.36 7.71
CA HIS A 80 -13.93 -6.59 8.35
C HIS A 80 -12.41 -6.78 8.24
N ILE A 81 -11.63 -5.70 8.38
CA ILE A 81 -10.17 -5.76 8.30
C ILE A 81 -9.61 -6.54 9.50
N ASP A 82 -8.86 -7.61 9.23
CA ASP A 82 -8.18 -8.40 10.27
C ASP A 82 -7.07 -7.54 10.92
N MET A 83 -7.15 -7.38 12.24
CA MET A 83 -6.17 -6.66 13.05
C MET A 83 -4.73 -7.17 12.80
N ARG A 84 -4.54 -8.48 12.58
CA ARG A 84 -3.22 -9.06 12.33
C ARG A 84 -2.59 -8.56 11.03
N LYS A 85 -3.41 -8.23 10.02
CA LYS A 85 -2.93 -7.61 8.77
C LYS A 85 -2.46 -6.17 9.01
N VAL A 86 -3.07 -5.46 9.95
CA VAL A 86 -2.67 -4.11 10.36
C VAL A 86 -1.39 -4.15 11.20
N GLU A 87 -1.34 -5.01 12.22
CA GLU A 87 -0.18 -5.17 13.11
C GLU A 87 1.11 -5.52 12.36
N ARG A 88 1.01 -6.35 11.31
CA ARG A 88 2.16 -6.72 10.46
C ARG A 88 2.45 -5.72 9.34
N GLY A 89 1.72 -4.60 9.27
CA GLY A 89 1.89 -3.56 8.23
C GLY A 89 1.49 -3.98 6.82
N GLN A 90 0.80 -5.12 6.67
CA GLN A 90 0.27 -5.52 5.37
C GLN A 90 -0.84 -4.56 4.93
N ILE A 91 -1.72 -4.16 5.84
CA ILE A 91 -2.71 -3.10 5.62
C ILE A 91 -2.34 -1.90 6.50
N THR A 92 -2.31 -0.70 5.95
CA THR A 92 -2.32 0.52 6.78
C THR A 92 -3.63 1.29 6.61
N LEU A 93 -4.09 1.92 7.69
CA LEU A 93 -5.28 2.76 7.72
C LEU A 93 -4.83 4.19 8.01
N ASN A 94 -5.19 5.13 7.14
CA ASN A 94 -4.68 6.49 7.21
C ASN A 94 -5.78 7.53 6.94
N HIS A 95 -5.58 8.72 7.50
CA HIS A 95 -6.29 9.92 7.08
C HIS A 95 -5.64 10.49 5.82
N ASP A 96 -6.43 10.85 4.81
CA ASP A 96 -5.89 11.38 3.55
C ASP A 96 -5.10 12.69 3.75
N ASN A 97 -5.50 13.54 4.70
CA ASN A 97 -4.85 14.80 5.02
C ASN A 97 -4.56 15.69 3.77
N GLY A 98 -5.54 15.81 2.88
CA GLY A 98 -5.43 16.61 1.67
C GLY A 98 -4.65 15.92 0.54
N ARG A 99 -4.25 14.65 0.68
CA ARG A 99 -3.46 13.92 -0.32
C ARG A 99 -4.27 13.66 -1.56
N TRP A 100 -5.55 13.31 -1.43
CA TRP A 100 -6.41 13.05 -2.58
C TRP A 100 -6.65 14.31 -3.42
N GLN A 101 -6.82 15.47 -2.78
CA GLN A 101 -6.95 16.75 -3.49
C GLN A 101 -5.67 17.11 -4.24
N ARG A 102 -4.49 16.86 -3.65
CA ARG A 102 -3.18 17.10 -4.31
C ARG A 102 -2.94 16.21 -5.53
N LEU A 103 -3.64 15.07 -5.62
CA LEU A 103 -3.63 14.19 -6.79
C LEU A 103 -4.65 14.61 -7.87
N GLY A 104 -5.34 15.75 -7.68
CA GLY A 104 -6.31 16.30 -8.65
C GLY A 104 -7.78 16.05 -8.32
N GLY A 105 -8.11 15.37 -7.20
CA GLY A 105 -9.49 15.30 -6.69
C GLY A 105 -10.51 14.60 -7.61
N GLY A 106 -10.15 13.44 -8.17
CA GLY A 106 -10.94 12.72 -9.19
C GLY A 106 -12.08 11.83 -8.67
N LYS A 107 -12.43 10.78 -9.42
CA LYS A 107 -13.45 9.81 -8.98
C LYS A 107 -12.90 8.88 -7.90
N LEU A 108 -13.81 8.38 -7.07
CA LEU A 108 -13.51 7.34 -6.08
C LEU A 108 -14.20 6.03 -6.47
N PRO A 109 -13.60 4.87 -6.10
CA PRO A 109 -12.29 4.74 -5.48
C PRO A 109 -11.15 5.11 -6.44
N LEU A 110 -10.03 5.59 -5.89
CA LEU A 110 -8.78 5.78 -6.64
C LEU A 110 -7.76 4.76 -6.13
N LEU A 111 -7.33 3.86 -7.02
CA LEU A 111 -6.31 2.87 -6.75
C LEU A 111 -5.00 3.29 -7.43
N LEU A 112 -3.93 3.32 -6.65
CA LEU A 112 -2.57 3.56 -7.13
C LEU A 112 -1.70 2.34 -6.83
N GLU A 113 -0.71 2.11 -7.67
CA GLU A 113 0.35 1.13 -7.44
C GLU A 113 1.69 1.84 -7.33
N GLN A 114 2.51 1.39 -6.37
CA GLN A 114 3.86 1.87 -6.21
C GLN A 114 4.78 1.30 -7.30
N GLN A 115 5.36 2.18 -8.11
CA GLN A 115 6.37 1.85 -9.12
C GLN A 115 7.64 2.66 -8.81
N GLY A 116 8.57 2.01 -8.10
CA GLY A 116 9.74 2.70 -7.52
C GLY A 116 9.30 3.70 -6.44
N GLU A 117 9.67 4.97 -6.61
CA GLU A 117 9.25 6.07 -5.71
C GLU A 117 7.94 6.74 -6.16
N GLN A 118 7.42 6.36 -7.33
CA GLN A 118 6.24 6.98 -7.92
C GLN A 118 4.99 6.16 -7.68
N TRP A 119 3.84 6.84 -7.69
CA TRP A 119 2.53 6.23 -7.56
C TRP A 119 1.75 6.47 -8.85
N HIS A 120 1.27 5.39 -9.46
CA HIS A 120 0.55 5.45 -10.73
C HIS A 120 -0.87 4.90 -10.58
N PRO A 121 -1.89 5.55 -11.16
CA PRO A 121 -3.23 4.98 -11.22
C PRO A 121 -3.24 3.62 -11.92
N VAL A 122 -3.94 2.66 -11.34
CA VAL A 122 -4.14 1.33 -11.90
C VAL A 122 -5.60 0.91 -11.78
N SER A 123 -6.03 -0.02 -12.64
CA SER A 123 -7.31 -0.71 -12.48
C SER A 123 -7.20 -1.76 -11.37
N ALA A 124 -8.34 -2.08 -10.76
CA ALA A 124 -8.45 -3.25 -9.90
C ALA A 124 -8.08 -4.54 -10.69
N PRO A 125 -7.44 -5.53 -10.04
CA PRO A 125 -7.14 -6.82 -10.65
C PRO A 125 -8.40 -7.60 -11.07
#